data_AF-A0A961MP93-F1
#
_entry.id   AF-A0A961MP93-F1
#
_cell.length_a   1.000
_cell.length_b   1.000
_cell.length_c   1.000
_cell.angle_alpha   90.00
_cell.angle_beta   90.00
_cell.angle_gamma   90.00
#
_symmetry.space_group_name_H-M   'P 1'
#
loop_
_entity.id
_entity.type
_entity.pdbx_description
1 polymer ?
#
loop_
_entity_poly.entity_id
_entity_poly.type
_entity_poly.pdbx_seq_one_letter_code
_entity_poly.pdbx_strand_id
1 'polypeptide(L)'
;MGFLFRWLMRVFVAMLMLAVLAAGLGYYLARQSLPDYDHSYVLEGPSGEIEIVRDLHAVPHILAKEDSDAFFGLGFVHAQDRLWQMTLLRRTAQGRLSEVFGEDTVEIDTLMRALDLYGLSREAVAEQSAATLAALEAYSAGVNAWLKVVQEQALGRGAPELFLFDARIQPWIPADSIAVLKLLALDLTDKAAREALRARLSLVLPEERLRDLMPEAPNPPVMGLPEFSQMFPGVTPRPVKLAARHPLDPVPQPGFGGGSNAFAAAGSRTGSGASLLATDPHLGLTAPSVWLLARMDLAEG
;
A
#
# COMPACT_ATOMS: atom_id res chain seq x y z
N MET A 1 53.95 -19.04 10.06
CA MET A 1 52.66 -19.73 9.84
C MET A 1 51.75 -19.78 11.07
N GLY A 2 52.17 -20.36 12.22
CA GLY A 2 51.29 -20.54 13.39
C GLY A 2 50.85 -19.26 14.14
N PHE A 3 51.55 -18.13 14.00
CA PHE A 3 51.11 -16.85 14.57
C PHE A 3 49.92 -16.27 13.79
N LEU A 4 50.05 -16.16 12.46
CA LEU A 4 49.01 -15.65 11.57
C LEU A 4 47.73 -16.50 11.67
N PHE A 5 47.86 -17.83 11.66
CA PHE A 5 46.73 -18.75 11.80
C PHE A 5 45.95 -18.54 13.11
N ARG A 6 46.65 -18.38 14.25
CA ARG A 6 46.01 -18.14 15.56
C ARG A 6 45.23 -16.82 15.59
N TRP A 7 45.77 -15.77 14.98
CA TRP A 7 45.07 -14.48 14.90
C TRP A 7 43.89 -14.50 13.94
N LEU A 8 44.03 -15.14 12.77
CA LEU A 8 42.91 -15.35 11.85
C LEU A 8 41.77 -16.14 12.51
N MET A 9 42.09 -17.21 13.26
CA MET A 9 41.09 -17.99 13.98
C MET A 9 40.40 -17.16 15.08
N ARG A 10 41.15 -16.33 15.82
CA ARG A 10 40.57 -15.42 16.83
C ARG A 10 39.64 -14.38 16.21
N VAL A 11 40.04 -13.77 15.08
CA VAL A 11 39.20 -12.81 14.35
C VAL A 11 37.95 -13.50 13.83
N PHE A 12 38.09 -14.70 13.25
CA PHE A 12 36.94 -15.48 12.79
C PHE A 12 35.97 -15.81 13.92
N VAL A 13 36.46 -16.30 15.07
CA VAL A 13 35.62 -16.60 16.24
C VAL A 13 34.98 -15.33 16.81
N ALA A 14 35.71 -14.22 16.87
CA ALA A 14 35.16 -12.93 17.31
C ALA A 14 34.05 -12.42 16.36
N MET A 15 34.27 -12.50 15.05
CA MET A 15 33.26 -12.17 14.05
C MET A 15 32.04 -13.08 14.14
N LEU A 16 32.24 -14.37 14.35
CA LEU A 16 31.15 -15.34 14.52
C LEU A 16 30.34 -15.03 15.78
N MET A 17 30.99 -14.75 16.92
CA MET A 17 30.31 -14.34 18.14
C MET A 17 29.56 -13.03 17.95
N LEU A 18 30.15 -12.04 17.28
CA LEU A 18 29.48 -10.78 16.97
C LEU A 18 28.25 -10.99 16.07
N ALA A 19 28.36 -11.84 15.06
CA ALA A 19 27.25 -12.18 14.17
C ALA A 19 26.11 -12.87 14.93
N VAL A 20 26.42 -13.80 15.84
CA VAL A 20 25.42 -14.46 16.70
C VAL A 20 24.75 -13.46 17.64
N LEU A 21 25.52 -12.56 18.25
CA LEU A 21 24.97 -11.51 19.12
C LEU A 21 24.08 -10.54 18.34
N ALA A 22 24.50 -10.12 17.15
CA ALA A 22 23.72 -9.25 16.27
C ALA A 22 22.42 -9.93 15.82
N ALA A 23 22.47 -11.21 15.43
CA ALA A 23 21.29 -11.99 15.08
C ALA A 23 20.34 -12.18 16.28
N GLY A 24 20.89 -12.44 17.47
CA GLY A 24 20.11 -12.56 18.71
C GLY A 24 19.42 -11.25 19.09
N LEU A 25 20.11 -10.12 18.98
CA LEU A 25 19.53 -8.79 19.19
C LEU A 25 18.45 -8.48 18.14
N GLY A 26 18.72 -8.77 16.87
CA GLY A 26 17.74 -8.58 15.78
C GLY A 26 16.46 -9.38 16.02
N TYR A 27 16.59 -10.65 16.41
CA TYR A 27 15.44 -11.49 16.76
C TYR A 27 14.68 -10.96 17.98
N TYR A 28 15.40 -10.52 19.03
CA TYR A 28 14.78 -9.95 20.23
C TYR A 28 13.96 -8.69 19.90
N LEU A 29 14.51 -7.75 19.13
CA LEU A 29 13.82 -6.54 18.71
C LEU A 29 12.62 -6.84 17.82
N ALA A 30 12.78 -7.75 16.84
CA ALA A 30 11.67 -8.15 15.96
C ALA A 30 10.52 -8.81 16.73
N ARG A 31 10.84 -9.63 17.74
CA ARG A 31 9.83 -10.25 18.60
C ARG A 31 9.09 -9.22 19.47
N GLN A 32 9.74 -8.15 19.89
CA GLN A 32 9.07 -7.08 20.65
C GLN A 32 8.06 -6.29 19.81
N SER A 33 8.22 -6.27 18.48
CA SER A 33 7.25 -5.66 17.58
C SER A 33 6.03 -6.55 17.32
N LEU A 34 6.00 -7.80 17.81
CA LEU A 34 4.85 -8.68 17.68
C LEU A 34 3.75 -8.25 18.66
N PRO A 35 2.52 -7.99 18.19
CA PRO A 35 1.41 -7.69 19.06
C PRO A 35 1.03 -8.87 19.95
N ASP A 36 0.62 -8.57 21.18
CA ASP A 36 -0.11 -9.51 22.03
C ASP A 36 -1.60 -9.40 21.70
N TYR A 37 -2.14 -10.43 21.03
CA TYR A 37 -3.53 -10.46 20.56
C TYR A 37 -4.53 -10.81 21.66
N ASP A 38 -4.07 -11.37 22.79
CA ASP A 38 -4.93 -11.71 23.92
C ASP A 38 -5.03 -10.55 24.94
N HIS A 39 -4.35 -9.44 24.67
CA HIS A 39 -4.32 -8.28 25.55
C HIS A 39 -5.60 -7.44 25.44
N SER A 40 -6.15 -7.05 26.60
CA SER A 40 -7.26 -6.10 26.67
C SER A 40 -6.76 -4.68 26.87
N TYR A 41 -7.16 -3.77 25.99
CA TYR A 41 -6.80 -2.35 26.07
C TYR A 41 -7.98 -1.52 26.55
N VAL A 42 -7.70 -0.50 27.37
CA VAL A 42 -8.67 0.55 27.70
C VAL A 42 -8.25 1.80 26.94
N LEU A 43 -9.02 2.19 25.94
CA LEU A 43 -8.68 3.24 24.97
C LEU A 43 -9.74 4.33 24.97
N GLU A 44 -9.32 5.56 24.65
CA GLU A 44 -10.24 6.67 24.38
C GLU A 44 -10.76 6.55 22.94
N GLY A 45 -12.04 6.89 22.71
CA GLY A 45 -12.64 6.91 21.38
C GLY A 45 -13.84 5.96 21.24
N PRO A 46 -13.69 4.66 21.49
CA PRO A 46 -14.80 3.70 21.40
C PRO A 46 -15.94 4.06 22.35
N SER A 47 -17.17 3.89 21.87
CA SER A 47 -18.38 4.11 22.68
C SER A 47 -18.70 2.91 23.59
N GLY A 48 -18.22 1.73 23.21
CA GLY A 48 -18.40 0.49 23.95
C GLY A 48 -17.25 -0.50 23.80
N GLU A 49 -17.50 -1.73 24.25
CA GLU A 49 -16.59 -2.86 24.10
C GLU A 49 -16.49 -3.30 22.63
N ILE A 50 -15.26 -3.48 22.16
CA ILE A 50 -14.95 -4.03 20.84
C ILE A 50 -14.20 -5.35 21.08
N GLU A 51 -14.78 -6.47 20.66
CA GLU A 51 -14.15 -7.78 20.74
C GLU A 51 -13.54 -8.11 19.36
N ILE A 52 -12.26 -8.49 19.35
CA ILE A 52 -11.53 -8.83 18.13
C ILE A 52 -11.06 -10.27 18.24
N VAL A 53 -11.73 -11.17 17.52
CA VAL A 53 -11.39 -12.60 17.49
C VAL A 53 -10.64 -12.89 16.20
N ARG A 54 -9.50 -13.58 16.27
CA ARG A 54 -8.76 -14.01 15.08
C ARG A 54 -8.95 -15.49 14.80
N ASP A 55 -9.20 -15.84 13.55
CA ASP A 55 -9.33 -17.24 13.13
C ASP A 55 -7.97 -17.94 12.96
N LEU A 56 -8.00 -19.20 12.49
CA LEU A 56 -6.79 -20.01 12.26
C LEU A 56 -5.84 -19.42 11.20
N HIS A 57 -6.31 -18.47 10.38
CA HIS A 57 -5.51 -17.76 9.37
C HIS A 57 -5.20 -16.32 9.78
N ALA A 58 -5.44 -15.97 11.04
CA ALA A 58 -5.27 -14.64 11.61
C ALA A 58 -6.18 -13.57 10.99
N VAL A 59 -7.29 -13.96 10.35
CA VAL A 59 -8.32 -13.03 9.87
C VAL A 59 -9.02 -12.45 11.10
N PRO A 60 -9.02 -11.12 11.33
CA PRO A 60 -9.76 -10.51 12.42
C PRO A 60 -11.26 -10.48 12.15
N HIS A 61 -12.03 -10.88 13.16
CA HIS A 61 -13.46 -10.75 13.29
C HIS A 61 -13.71 -9.66 14.32
N ILE A 62 -14.17 -8.50 13.85
CA ILE A 62 -14.38 -7.30 14.67
C ILE A 62 -15.86 -7.25 15.06
N LEU A 63 -16.12 -7.46 16.34
CA LEU A 63 -17.44 -7.50 16.94
C LEU A 63 -17.63 -6.22 17.76
N ALA A 64 -18.55 -5.37 17.32
CA ALA A 64 -18.90 -4.13 18.00
C ALA A 64 -20.41 -3.91 17.95
N LYS A 65 -20.94 -3.10 18.88
CA LYS A 65 -22.37 -2.75 18.88
C LYS A 65 -22.73 -1.63 17.92
N GLU A 66 -21.79 -0.70 17.71
CA GLU A 66 -21.95 0.48 16.87
C GLU A 66 -20.97 0.41 15.68
N ASP A 67 -21.41 0.87 14.50
CA ASP A 67 -20.59 0.84 13.28
C ASP A 67 -19.30 1.64 13.43
N SER A 68 -19.34 2.77 14.13
CA SER A 68 -18.16 3.57 14.44
C SER A 68 -17.12 2.78 15.21
N ASP A 69 -17.55 1.95 16.16
CA ASP A 69 -16.65 1.13 16.97
C ASP A 69 -16.08 -0.02 16.13
N ALA A 70 -16.85 -0.57 15.18
CA ALA A 70 -16.34 -1.53 14.21
C ALA A 70 -15.26 -0.90 13.29
N PHE A 71 -15.47 0.30 12.76
CA PHE A 71 -14.47 1.01 11.96
C PHE A 71 -13.22 1.39 12.76
N PHE A 72 -13.39 1.79 14.03
CA PHE A 72 -12.28 1.99 14.96
C PHE A 72 -11.48 0.69 15.13
N GLY A 73 -12.15 -0.44 15.40
CA GLY A 73 -11.53 -1.75 15.50
C GLY A 73 -10.75 -2.12 14.24
N LEU A 74 -11.31 -1.83 13.05
CA LEU A 74 -10.63 -2.07 11.77
C LEU A 74 -9.33 -1.26 11.64
N GLY A 75 -9.38 0.03 11.99
CA GLY A 75 -8.19 0.88 12.00
C GLY A 75 -7.12 0.39 12.97
N PHE A 76 -7.55 -0.05 14.15
CA PHE A 76 -6.66 -0.60 15.16
C PHE A 76 -5.96 -1.88 14.68
N VAL A 77 -6.69 -2.86 14.11
CA VAL A 77 -6.08 -4.12 13.61
C VAL A 77 -5.19 -3.90 12.40
N HIS A 78 -5.57 -2.99 11.49
CA HIS A 78 -4.71 -2.63 10.37
C HIS A 78 -3.39 -2.04 10.85
N ALA A 79 -3.43 -1.12 11.81
CA ALA A 79 -2.21 -0.55 12.37
C ALA A 79 -1.42 -1.58 13.17
N GLN A 80 -2.10 -2.48 13.90
CA GLN A 80 -1.48 -3.57 14.66
C GLN A 80 -0.68 -4.51 13.76
N ASP A 81 -1.24 -4.89 12.61
CA ASP A 81 -0.67 -5.94 11.76
C ASP A 81 0.16 -5.39 10.59
N ARG A 82 -0.11 -4.15 10.14
CA ARG A 82 0.37 -3.60 8.87
C ARG A 82 1.00 -2.20 8.98
N LEU A 83 1.46 -1.79 10.17
CA LEU A 83 1.94 -0.43 10.42
C LEU A 83 2.97 0.06 9.40
N TRP A 84 3.96 -0.78 9.08
CA TRP A 84 5.00 -0.46 8.11
C TRP A 84 4.44 -0.28 6.70
N GLN A 85 3.59 -1.22 6.24
CA GLN A 85 2.92 -1.17 4.94
C GLN A 85 2.08 0.11 4.81
N MET A 86 1.28 0.43 5.82
CA MET A 86 0.47 1.66 5.86
C MET A 86 1.34 2.92 5.81
N THR A 87 2.46 2.93 6.55
CA THR A 87 3.40 4.05 6.58
C THR A 87 4.05 4.28 5.22
N LEU A 88 4.48 3.22 4.54
CA LEU A 88 5.05 3.30 3.20
C LEU A 88 4.02 3.79 2.19
N LEU A 89 2.84 3.18 2.13
CA LEU A 89 1.78 3.59 1.19
C LEU A 89 1.41 5.07 1.36
N ARG A 90 1.24 5.54 2.61
CA ARG A 90 0.99 6.95 2.89
C ARG A 90 2.13 7.85 2.40
N ARG A 91 3.38 7.48 2.66
CA ARG A 91 4.56 8.28 2.25
C ARG A 91 4.72 8.31 0.73
N THR A 92 4.45 7.21 0.04
CA THR A 92 4.40 7.17 -1.43
C THR A 92 3.35 8.15 -1.95
N ALA A 93 2.11 8.08 -1.44
CA ALA A 93 1.04 8.98 -1.86
C ALA A 93 1.37 10.46 -1.58
N GLN A 94 2.10 10.74 -0.50
CA GLN A 94 2.57 12.08 -0.13
C GLN A 94 3.79 12.56 -0.94
N GLY A 95 4.47 11.69 -1.71
CA GLY A 95 5.79 11.98 -2.28
C GLY A 95 6.81 12.34 -1.19
N ARG A 96 7.00 11.42 -0.24
CA ARG A 96 7.90 11.55 0.92
C ARG A 96 8.67 10.24 1.22
N LEU A 97 8.89 9.39 0.22
CA LEU A 97 9.70 8.17 0.36
C LEU A 97 11.18 8.49 0.57
N SER A 98 11.69 9.58 -0.01
CA SER A 98 13.09 9.99 0.10
C SER A 98 13.50 10.37 1.52
N GLU A 99 12.54 10.70 2.38
CA GLU A 99 12.79 10.88 3.82
C GLU A 99 13.21 9.58 4.51
N VAL A 100 12.90 8.43 3.91
CA VAL A 100 13.17 7.08 4.44
C VAL A 100 14.30 6.41 3.68
N PHE A 101 14.31 6.51 2.34
CA PHE A 101 15.22 5.78 1.46
C PHE A 101 16.27 6.66 0.76
N GLY A 102 16.27 7.97 1.00
CA GLY A 102 17.25 8.89 0.42
C GLY A 102 17.06 9.13 -1.08
N GLU A 103 18.17 9.47 -1.75
CA GLU A 103 18.20 9.97 -3.13
C GLU A 103 17.61 9.00 -4.16
N ASP A 104 17.69 7.69 -3.90
CA ASP A 104 17.21 6.63 -4.80
C ASP A 104 15.69 6.70 -5.08
N THR A 105 14.93 7.43 -4.25
CA THR A 105 13.47 7.57 -4.36
C THR A 105 12.97 8.97 -4.72
N VAL A 106 13.88 9.91 -5.01
CA VAL A 106 13.53 11.32 -5.31
C VAL A 106 12.69 11.46 -6.57
N GLU A 107 12.96 10.67 -7.60
CA GLU A 107 12.18 10.69 -8.84
C GLU A 107 10.74 10.20 -8.61
N ILE A 108 10.55 9.22 -7.70
CA ILE A 108 9.21 8.78 -7.29
C ILE A 108 8.50 9.93 -6.59
N ASP A 109 9.13 10.55 -5.60
CA ASP A 109 8.52 11.66 -4.86
C ASP A 109 8.17 12.84 -5.78
N THR A 110 9.02 13.14 -6.75
CA THR A 110 8.79 14.19 -7.75
C THR A 110 7.54 13.91 -8.57
N LEU A 111 7.38 12.68 -9.07
CA LEU A 111 6.18 12.27 -9.80
C LEU A 111 4.93 12.33 -8.92
N MET A 112 4.99 11.80 -7.70
CA MET A 112 3.84 11.77 -6.79
C MET A 112 3.41 13.17 -6.37
N ARG A 113 4.35 14.11 -6.22
CA ARG A 113 4.05 15.54 -6.00
C ARG A 113 3.47 16.21 -7.23
N ALA A 114 3.90 15.84 -8.44
CA ALA A 114 3.34 16.38 -9.67
C ALA A 114 1.90 15.91 -9.92
N LEU A 115 1.56 14.68 -9.51
CA LEU A 115 0.19 14.16 -9.55
C LEU A 115 -0.70 14.72 -8.43
N ASP A 116 -0.09 15.19 -7.34
CA ASP A 116 -0.74 15.72 -6.14
C ASP A 116 -1.89 14.86 -5.60
N LEU A 117 -1.71 13.53 -5.59
CA LEU A 117 -2.74 12.61 -5.09
C LEU A 117 -3.13 12.95 -3.64
N TYR A 118 -2.17 13.38 -2.83
CA TYR A 118 -2.40 13.73 -1.44
C TYR A 118 -3.17 15.04 -1.25
N GLY A 119 -2.83 16.11 -1.98
CA GLY A 119 -3.58 17.36 -1.95
C GLY A 119 -5.03 17.15 -2.35
N LEU A 120 -5.24 16.45 -3.47
CA LEU A 120 -6.57 16.07 -3.94
C LEU A 120 -7.33 15.17 -2.94
N SER A 121 -6.63 14.35 -2.15
CA SER A 121 -7.28 13.53 -1.11
C SER A 121 -7.72 14.35 0.08
N ARG A 122 -6.97 15.39 0.45
CA ARG A 122 -7.38 16.33 1.50
C ARG A 122 -8.63 17.11 1.10
N GLU A 123 -8.68 17.58 -0.15
CA GLU A 123 -9.87 18.25 -0.69
C GLU A 123 -11.08 17.32 -0.71
N ALA A 124 -10.88 16.06 -1.14
CA ALA A 124 -11.94 15.07 -1.23
C ALA A 124 -12.60 14.72 0.13
N VAL A 125 -11.95 14.98 1.27
CA VAL A 125 -12.55 14.73 2.60
C VAL A 125 -13.84 15.54 2.78
N ALA A 126 -13.85 16.81 2.35
CA ALA A 126 -15.01 17.68 2.50
C ALA A 126 -16.19 17.27 1.60
N GLU A 127 -15.92 16.50 0.55
CA GLU A 127 -16.91 15.99 -0.42
C GLU A 127 -17.48 14.63 -0.02
N GLN A 128 -17.04 14.03 1.09
CA GLN A 128 -17.55 12.76 1.56
C GLN A 128 -18.95 12.91 2.19
N SER A 129 -19.76 11.86 2.09
CA SER A 129 -21.01 11.78 2.84
C SER A 129 -20.73 11.81 4.34
N ALA A 130 -21.70 12.26 5.15
CA ALA A 130 -21.55 12.29 6.61
C ALA A 130 -21.24 10.89 7.19
N ALA A 131 -21.85 9.83 6.64
CA ALA A 131 -21.59 8.46 7.05
C ALA A 131 -20.15 8.02 6.71
N THR A 132 -19.68 8.33 5.49
CA THR A 132 -18.31 8.00 5.07
C THR A 132 -17.28 8.77 5.88
N LEU A 133 -17.52 10.06 6.17
CA LEU A 133 -16.63 10.86 6.99
C LEU A 133 -16.53 10.28 8.40
N ALA A 134 -17.65 9.94 9.03
CA ALA A 134 -17.68 9.32 10.35
C ALA A 134 -16.90 7.99 10.38
N ALA A 135 -17.06 7.14 9.35
CA ALA A 135 -16.28 5.91 9.23
C ALA A 135 -14.77 6.16 9.09
N LEU A 136 -14.37 7.14 8.27
CA LEU A 136 -12.97 7.51 8.08
C LEU A 136 -12.34 8.10 9.36
N GLU A 137 -13.09 8.91 10.10
CA GLU A 137 -12.67 9.47 11.38
C GLU A 137 -12.50 8.38 12.44
N ALA A 138 -13.48 7.48 12.58
CA ALA A 138 -13.41 6.35 13.50
C ALA A 138 -12.25 5.41 13.17
N TYR A 139 -12.07 5.06 11.89
CA TYR A 139 -10.92 4.29 11.42
C TYR A 139 -9.58 4.98 11.76
N SER A 140 -9.49 6.29 11.51
CA SER A 140 -8.28 7.06 11.83
C SER A 140 -7.99 7.08 13.33
N ALA A 141 -9.03 7.21 14.16
CA ALA A 141 -8.90 7.15 15.62
C ALA A 141 -8.37 5.78 16.08
N GLY A 142 -8.84 4.68 15.48
CA GLY A 142 -8.34 3.33 15.76
C GLY A 142 -6.85 3.15 15.44
N VAL A 143 -6.42 3.64 14.27
CA VAL A 143 -4.99 3.65 13.88
C VAL A 143 -4.18 4.45 14.90
N ASN A 144 -4.65 5.63 15.27
CA ASN A 144 -3.96 6.51 16.22
C ASN A 144 -3.91 5.94 17.64
N ALA A 145 -4.93 5.21 18.06
CA ALA A 145 -4.92 4.51 19.35
C ALA A 145 -3.82 3.46 19.40
N TRP A 146 -3.61 2.68 18.33
CA TRP A 146 -2.48 1.75 18.27
C TRP A 146 -1.13 2.47 18.30
N LEU A 147 -0.97 3.59 17.58
CA LEU A 147 0.26 4.39 17.64
C LEU A 147 0.58 4.85 19.07
N LYS A 148 -0.44 5.26 19.82
CA LYS A 148 -0.30 5.66 21.24
C LYS A 148 0.13 4.48 22.11
N VAL A 149 -0.49 3.30 21.94
CA VAL A 149 -0.10 2.07 22.65
C VAL A 149 1.36 1.72 22.37
N VAL A 150 1.79 1.74 21.11
CA VAL A 150 3.18 1.46 20.72
C VAL A 150 4.16 2.44 21.39
N GLN A 151 3.79 3.72 21.46
CA GLN A 151 4.60 4.76 22.09
C GLN A 151 4.72 4.57 23.60
N GLU A 152 3.60 4.27 24.28
CA GLU A 152 3.54 4.17 25.74
C GLU A 152 4.13 2.86 26.27
N GLN A 153 3.91 1.75 25.57
CA GLN A 153 4.34 0.41 25.99
C GLN A 153 5.67 -0.04 25.38
N ALA A 154 6.31 0.79 24.55
CA ALA A 154 7.59 0.50 23.91
C ALA A 154 7.62 -0.83 23.11
N LEU A 155 6.57 -1.11 22.35
CA LEU A 155 6.36 -2.35 21.56
C LEU A 155 7.22 -2.41 20.29
N GLY A 156 8.54 -2.26 20.45
CA GLY A 156 9.50 -2.37 19.35
C GLY A 156 9.20 -1.45 18.15
N ARG A 157 8.84 -0.19 18.43
CA ARG A 157 8.41 0.82 17.45
C ARG A 157 7.17 0.43 16.60
N GLY A 158 6.51 -0.68 16.89
CA GLY A 158 5.29 -1.15 16.22
C GLY A 158 5.51 -1.91 14.92
N ALA A 159 6.74 -1.98 14.41
CA ALA A 159 7.14 -2.83 13.29
C ALA A 159 8.68 -3.00 13.27
N PRO A 160 9.21 -4.19 12.94
CA PRO A 160 10.65 -4.44 12.95
C PRO A 160 11.42 -3.53 11.97
N GLU A 161 10.83 -3.16 10.83
CA GLU A 161 11.43 -2.28 9.82
C GLU A 161 11.75 -0.89 10.37
N LEU A 162 11.01 -0.43 11.38
CA LEU A 162 11.21 0.87 12.01
C LEU A 162 12.48 0.92 12.88
N PHE A 163 13.13 -0.22 13.16
CA PHE A 163 14.48 -0.22 13.73
C PHE A 163 15.57 0.03 12.69
N LEU A 164 15.31 -0.30 11.42
CA LEU A 164 16.25 -0.13 10.31
C LEU A 164 16.08 1.23 9.65
N PHE A 165 14.83 1.70 9.56
CA PHE A 165 14.47 2.93 8.88
C PHE A 165 13.83 3.92 9.86
N ASP A 166 14.36 5.13 9.96
CA ASP A 166 13.77 6.17 10.80
C ASP A 166 12.56 6.83 10.12
N ALA A 167 11.43 6.11 10.07
CA ALA A 167 10.19 6.64 9.55
C ALA A 167 9.31 7.15 10.70
N ARG A 168 9.47 8.43 11.08
CA ARG A 168 8.56 9.05 12.06
C ARG A 168 7.12 9.01 11.54
N ILE A 169 6.23 8.42 12.34
CA ILE A 169 4.83 8.22 11.98
C ILE A 169 4.02 9.38 12.56
N GLN A 170 3.38 10.16 11.67
CA GLN A 170 2.41 11.17 12.08
C GLN A 170 1.05 10.52 12.35
N PRO A 171 0.20 11.11 13.20
CA PRO A 171 -1.18 10.66 13.36
C PRO A 171 -1.88 10.50 12.01
N TRP A 172 -2.65 9.42 11.87
CA TRP A 172 -3.48 9.14 10.73
C TRP A 172 -4.70 10.05 10.71
N ILE A 173 -5.06 10.54 9.53
CA ILE A 173 -6.25 11.38 9.31
C ILE A 173 -7.09 10.81 8.15
N PRO A 174 -8.39 11.18 8.03
CA PRO A 174 -9.26 10.69 6.95
C PRO A 174 -8.66 10.79 5.53
N ALA A 175 -7.93 11.88 5.26
CA ALA A 175 -7.28 12.09 3.98
C ALA A 175 -6.21 11.03 3.65
N ASP A 176 -5.57 10.44 4.66
CA ASP A 176 -4.55 9.41 4.46
C ASP A 176 -5.18 8.12 3.89
N SER A 177 -6.37 7.74 4.36
CA SER A 177 -7.11 6.58 3.83
C SER A 177 -7.54 6.80 2.37
N ILE A 178 -8.03 8.00 2.05
CA ILE A 178 -8.39 8.36 0.66
C ILE A 178 -7.14 8.36 -0.23
N ALA A 179 -6.00 8.85 0.27
CA ALA A 179 -4.74 8.86 -0.47
C ALA A 179 -4.22 7.46 -0.78
N VAL A 180 -4.33 6.51 0.16
CA VAL A 180 -3.98 5.10 -0.08
C VAL A 180 -4.86 4.50 -1.17
N LEU A 181 -6.17 4.78 -1.18
CA LEU A 181 -7.07 4.31 -2.24
C LEU A 181 -6.72 4.91 -3.62
N LYS A 182 -6.37 6.19 -3.69
CA LYS A 182 -5.93 6.82 -4.95
C LYS A 182 -4.59 6.27 -5.43
N LEU A 183 -3.66 5.98 -4.51
CA LEU A 183 -2.40 5.33 -4.83
C LEU A 183 -2.64 3.93 -5.39
N LEU A 184 -3.53 3.14 -4.78
CA LEU A 184 -3.93 1.84 -5.30
C LEU A 184 -4.55 1.96 -6.71
N ALA A 185 -5.40 2.97 -6.94
CA ALA A 185 -5.96 3.20 -8.27
C ALA A 185 -4.89 3.54 -9.33
N LEU A 186 -3.83 4.27 -8.96
CA LEU A 186 -2.68 4.52 -9.81
C LEU A 186 -1.90 3.24 -10.11
N ASP A 187 -1.66 2.41 -9.09
CA ASP A 187 -0.92 1.14 -9.18
C ASP A 187 -1.67 0.06 -9.99
N LEU A 188 -2.99 0.17 -10.15
CA LEU A 188 -3.80 -0.79 -10.90
C LEU A 188 -3.90 -0.50 -12.41
N THR A 189 -3.28 0.57 -12.91
CA THR A 189 -3.40 0.97 -14.32
C THR A 189 -2.06 1.34 -14.95
N ASP A 190 -1.82 0.85 -16.17
CA ASP A 190 -0.66 1.23 -16.99
C ASP A 190 -1.00 2.32 -18.03
N LYS A 191 -2.24 2.83 -18.03
CA LYS A 191 -2.76 3.66 -19.12
C LYS A 191 -1.96 4.94 -19.34
N ALA A 192 -1.61 5.65 -18.27
CA ALA A 192 -0.80 6.87 -18.39
C ALA A 192 0.58 6.58 -19.01
N ALA A 193 1.24 5.50 -18.56
CA ALA A 193 2.53 5.08 -19.11
C ALA A 193 2.40 4.65 -20.59
N ARG A 194 1.30 3.98 -20.94
CA ARG A 194 1.01 3.53 -22.30
C ARG A 194 0.71 4.70 -23.24
N GLU A 195 -0.03 5.70 -22.82
CA GLU A 195 -0.28 6.92 -23.61
C GLU A 195 1.00 7.74 -23.79
N ALA A 196 1.81 7.89 -22.74
CA ALA A 196 3.12 8.54 -22.85
C ALA A 196 4.04 7.81 -23.83
N LEU A 197 4.02 6.47 -23.83
CA LEU A 197 4.75 5.66 -24.81
C LEU A 197 4.20 5.86 -26.23
N ARG A 198 2.88 5.86 -26.42
CA ARG A 198 2.23 6.09 -27.72
C ARG A 198 2.59 7.46 -28.30
N ALA A 199 2.49 8.51 -27.50
CA ALA A 199 2.83 9.87 -27.89
C ALA A 199 4.30 10.00 -28.29
N ARG A 200 5.21 9.27 -27.63
CA ARG A 200 6.63 9.27 -27.98
C ARG A 200 6.91 8.49 -29.27
N LEU A 201 6.22 7.37 -29.48
CA LEU A 201 6.36 6.56 -30.69
C LEU A 201 5.76 7.26 -31.92
N SER A 202 4.70 8.04 -31.76
CA SER A 202 4.10 8.82 -32.87
C SER A 202 5.03 9.90 -33.44
N LEU A 203 6.01 10.36 -32.66
CA LEU A 203 7.04 11.31 -33.12
C LEU A 203 8.12 10.66 -33.99
N VAL A 204 8.28 9.33 -33.94
CA VAL A 204 9.38 8.60 -34.63
C VAL A 204 8.89 7.58 -35.65
N LEU A 205 7.65 7.11 -35.55
CA LEU A 205 7.09 6.09 -36.43
C LEU A 205 6.01 6.69 -37.34
N PRO A 206 5.94 6.23 -38.61
CA PRO A 206 4.76 6.47 -39.44
C PRO A 206 3.50 5.91 -38.77
N GLU A 207 2.36 6.58 -39.01
CA GLU A 207 1.07 6.24 -38.40
C GLU A 207 0.68 4.76 -38.57
N GLU A 208 0.90 4.19 -39.75
CA GLU A 208 0.62 2.78 -40.04
C GLU A 208 1.41 1.83 -39.10
N ARG A 209 2.70 2.11 -38.88
CA ARG A 209 3.55 1.31 -37.97
C ARG A 209 3.20 1.54 -36.51
N LEU A 210 2.76 2.74 -36.14
CA LEU A 210 2.27 3.03 -34.81
C LEU A 210 1.00 2.24 -34.50
N ARG A 211 0.05 2.18 -35.43
CA ARG A 211 -1.20 1.41 -35.28
C ARG A 211 -0.94 -0.10 -35.20
N ASP A 212 0.06 -0.61 -35.92
CA ASP A 212 0.49 -2.02 -35.85
C ASP A 212 1.05 -2.38 -34.46
N LEU A 213 1.92 -1.54 -33.89
CA LEU A 213 2.54 -1.79 -32.58
C LEU A 213 1.64 -1.44 -31.39
N MET A 214 0.78 -0.45 -31.55
CA MET A 214 -0.13 0.05 -30.52
C MET A 214 -1.53 0.20 -31.12
N PRO A 215 -2.30 -0.90 -31.23
CA PRO A 215 -3.62 -0.85 -31.83
C PRO A 215 -4.58 0.00 -30.98
N GLU A 216 -5.51 0.67 -31.67
CA GLU A 216 -6.59 1.41 -31.04
C GLU A 216 -7.62 0.46 -30.44
N ALA A 217 -8.31 0.91 -29.38
CA ALA A 217 -9.41 0.15 -28.84
C ALA A 217 -10.51 0.02 -29.91
N PRO A 218 -11.22 -1.13 -29.99
CA PRO A 218 -12.30 -1.32 -30.95
C PRO A 218 -13.51 -0.40 -30.71
N ASN A 219 -13.60 0.18 -29.51
CA ASN A 219 -14.67 1.10 -29.13
C ASN A 219 -14.21 2.56 -29.35
N PRO A 220 -15.10 3.44 -29.82
CA PRO A 220 -14.78 4.86 -29.95
C PRO A 220 -14.41 5.45 -28.58
N PRO A 221 -13.48 6.42 -28.53
CA PRO A 221 -13.08 7.04 -27.28
C PRO A 221 -14.27 7.74 -26.61
N VAL A 222 -14.49 7.43 -25.32
CA VAL A 222 -15.58 8.03 -24.51
C VAL A 222 -15.31 9.52 -24.25
N MET A 223 -14.05 9.93 -24.30
CA MET A 223 -13.58 11.29 -24.13
C MET A 223 -12.66 11.61 -25.31
N GLY A 224 -12.86 12.73 -26.01
CA GLY A 224 -12.01 13.11 -27.14
C GLY A 224 -10.56 13.23 -26.68
N LEU A 225 -9.74 12.22 -27.02
CA LEU A 225 -8.32 12.25 -26.69
C LEU A 225 -7.68 13.33 -27.54
N PRO A 226 -6.99 14.31 -26.95
CA PRO A 226 -6.31 15.31 -27.73
C PRO A 226 -5.13 14.68 -28.48
N GLU A 227 -4.89 15.14 -29.70
CA GLU A 227 -3.74 14.74 -30.50
C GLU A 227 -2.44 15.23 -29.82
N PHE A 228 -1.83 14.40 -28.98
CA PHE A 228 -0.67 14.79 -28.17
C PHE A 228 0.49 15.34 -29.02
N SER A 229 0.66 14.87 -30.25
CA SER A 229 1.65 15.40 -31.20
C SER A 229 1.43 16.89 -31.52
N GLN A 230 0.18 17.36 -31.49
CA GLN A 230 -0.19 18.76 -31.70
C GLN A 230 0.06 19.63 -30.45
N MET A 231 0.06 19.03 -29.25
CA MET A 231 0.37 19.75 -28.02
C MET A 231 1.86 20.07 -27.86
N PHE A 232 2.74 19.32 -28.52
CA PHE A 232 4.19 19.45 -28.37
C PHE A 232 4.89 19.71 -29.71
N PRO A 233 4.57 20.82 -30.41
CA PRO A 233 5.18 21.12 -31.70
C PRO A 233 6.69 21.35 -31.54
N GLY A 234 7.49 20.67 -32.36
CA GLY A 234 8.95 20.85 -32.40
C GLY A 234 9.75 20.02 -31.38
N VAL A 235 9.13 19.10 -30.64
CA VAL A 235 9.88 18.16 -29.81
C VAL A 235 10.63 17.16 -30.69
N THR A 236 11.95 17.27 -30.73
CA THR A 236 12.80 16.25 -31.34
C THR A 236 12.76 15.00 -30.47
N PRO A 237 12.32 13.85 -31.02
CA PRO A 237 12.30 12.61 -30.27
C PRO A 237 13.73 12.22 -29.88
N ARG A 238 13.96 12.09 -28.57
CA ARG A 238 15.22 11.55 -28.04
C ARG A 238 15.03 10.08 -27.69
N PRO A 239 16.00 9.21 -28.00
CA PRO A 239 15.99 7.86 -27.44
C PRO A 239 16.07 7.98 -25.93
N VAL A 240 14.98 7.64 -25.24
CA VAL A 240 14.99 7.54 -23.78
C VAL A 240 15.57 6.19 -23.45
N LYS A 241 16.68 6.19 -22.70
CA LYS A 241 17.03 5.00 -21.94
C LYS A 241 15.88 4.76 -20.97
N LEU A 242 15.18 3.63 -21.09
CA LEU A 242 14.36 3.16 -19.98
C LEU A 242 15.31 3.06 -18.79
N ALA A 243 15.22 4.03 -17.88
CA ALA A 243 15.96 3.96 -16.63
C ALA A 243 15.49 2.71 -15.91
N ALA A 244 16.41 2.04 -15.21
CA ALA A 244 16.02 1.01 -14.26
C ALA A 244 15.07 1.68 -13.27
N ARG A 245 13.81 1.22 -13.22
CA ARG A 245 12.84 1.76 -12.28
C ARG A 245 13.16 1.22 -10.90
N HIS A 246 13.03 2.08 -9.91
CA HIS A 246 13.19 1.68 -8.52
C HIS A 246 12.08 0.68 -8.14
N PRO A 247 12.34 -0.36 -7.33
CA PRO A 247 11.33 -1.37 -6.96
C PRO A 247 10.09 -0.81 -6.23
N LEU A 248 10.19 0.40 -5.67
CA LEU A 248 9.09 1.10 -4.99
C LEU A 248 8.30 2.05 -5.90
N ASP A 249 8.58 2.07 -7.20
CA ASP A 249 7.86 2.92 -8.15
C ASP A 249 6.39 2.44 -8.26
N PRO A 250 5.40 3.29 -7.92
CA PRO A 250 4.00 2.89 -7.86
C PRO A 250 3.29 2.91 -9.22
N VAL A 251 4.00 3.21 -10.32
CA VAL A 251 3.39 3.28 -11.65
C VAL A 251 3.79 2.06 -12.47
N PRO A 252 2.84 1.17 -12.81
CA PRO A 252 3.11 -0.03 -13.61
C PRO A 252 3.78 0.28 -14.95
N GLN A 253 4.53 -0.70 -15.44
CA GLN A 253 5.05 -0.65 -16.80
C GLN A 253 3.93 -0.96 -17.82
N PRO A 254 4.02 -0.45 -19.06
CA PRO A 254 3.10 -0.84 -20.13
C PRO A 254 3.02 -2.36 -20.28
N GLY A 255 1.80 -2.91 -20.32
CA GLY A 255 1.55 -4.36 -20.37
C GLY A 255 1.40 -5.02 -19.00
N PHE A 256 1.72 -4.31 -17.91
CA PHE A 256 1.53 -4.75 -16.53
C PHE A 256 0.38 -4.01 -15.83
N GLY A 257 -0.52 -3.38 -16.60
CA GLY A 257 -1.79 -2.92 -16.07
C GLY A 257 -2.62 -4.10 -15.55
N GLY A 258 -3.37 -3.91 -14.47
CA GLY A 258 -4.11 -4.98 -13.80
C GLY A 258 -5.13 -5.69 -14.70
N GLY A 259 -5.64 -6.81 -14.19
CA GLY A 259 -6.73 -7.61 -14.78
C GLY A 259 -7.30 -8.51 -13.69
N SER A 260 -8.56 -8.91 -13.80
CA SER A 260 -9.22 -9.73 -12.78
C SER A 260 -10.32 -10.57 -13.40
N ASN A 261 -10.72 -11.62 -12.70
CA ASN A 261 -11.91 -12.39 -13.05
C ASN A 261 -13.02 -12.14 -12.01
N ALA A 262 -14.26 -12.11 -12.50
CA ALA A 262 -15.44 -12.18 -11.65
C ALA A 262 -16.49 -13.05 -12.35
N PHE A 263 -17.12 -13.94 -11.59
CA PHE A 263 -18.18 -14.80 -12.07
C PHE A 263 -19.40 -14.68 -11.15
N ALA A 264 -20.57 -14.57 -11.74
CA ALA A 264 -21.84 -14.56 -11.02
C ALA A 264 -22.81 -15.55 -11.67
N ALA A 265 -23.49 -16.35 -10.86
CA ALA A 265 -24.55 -17.23 -11.29
C ALA A 265 -25.78 -17.05 -10.42
N ALA A 266 -26.93 -16.81 -11.06
CA ALA A 266 -28.22 -16.84 -10.39
C ALA A 266 -28.51 -18.26 -9.86
N GLY A 267 -29.30 -18.38 -8.80
CA GLY A 267 -29.65 -19.66 -8.18
C GLY A 267 -30.14 -20.74 -9.16
N SER A 268 -30.88 -20.36 -10.20
CA SER A 268 -31.35 -21.26 -11.28
C SER A 268 -30.24 -21.90 -12.12
N ARG A 269 -28.99 -21.44 -11.98
CA ARG A 269 -27.79 -21.94 -12.67
C ARG A 269 -26.81 -22.64 -11.72
N THR A 270 -27.23 -22.97 -10.49
CA THR A 270 -26.38 -23.55 -9.45
C THR A 270 -26.99 -24.84 -8.91
N GLY A 271 -26.16 -25.76 -8.42
CA GLY A 271 -26.64 -27.02 -7.83
C GLY A 271 -27.35 -26.84 -6.48
N SER A 272 -27.05 -25.77 -5.74
CA SER A 272 -27.65 -25.46 -4.43
C SER A 272 -28.97 -24.68 -4.52
N GLY A 273 -29.27 -24.09 -5.69
CA GLY A 273 -30.37 -23.14 -5.85
C GLY A 273 -30.10 -21.74 -5.30
N ALA A 274 -28.95 -21.50 -4.66
CA ALA A 274 -28.53 -20.19 -4.16
C ALA A 274 -27.65 -19.46 -5.17
N SER A 275 -27.72 -18.12 -5.22
CA SER A 275 -26.83 -17.34 -6.08
C SER A 275 -25.36 -17.52 -5.65
N LEU A 276 -24.47 -17.56 -6.64
CA LEU A 276 -23.03 -17.63 -6.43
C LEU A 276 -22.34 -16.39 -6.99
N LEU A 277 -21.41 -15.84 -6.22
CA LEU A 277 -20.48 -14.81 -6.64
C LEU A 277 -19.06 -15.30 -6.34
N ALA A 278 -18.20 -15.28 -7.34
CA ALA A 278 -16.78 -15.61 -7.21
C ALA A 278 -15.97 -14.46 -7.81
N THR A 279 -15.07 -13.89 -7.01
CA THR A 279 -14.17 -12.83 -7.44
C THR A 279 -12.73 -13.29 -7.24
N ASP A 280 -11.88 -12.97 -8.22
CA ASP A 280 -10.48 -13.38 -8.26
C ASP A 280 -9.66 -12.17 -8.74
N PRO A 281 -9.38 -11.21 -7.85
CA PRO A 281 -8.63 -10.01 -8.18
C PRO A 281 -7.15 -10.33 -8.38
N HIS A 282 -6.55 -9.96 -9.52
CA HIS A 282 -5.11 -10.15 -9.74
C HIS A 282 -4.35 -8.86 -9.50
N LEU A 283 -3.53 -8.88 -8.45
CA LEU A 283 -2.64 -7.78 -8.07
C LEU A 283 -1.21 -8.31 -7.93
N GLY A 284 -0.24 -7.39 -7.84
CA GLY A 284 1.15 -7.73 -7.59
C GLY A 284 1.31 -8.59 -6.33
N LEU A 285 2.04 -9.70 -6.45
CA LEU A 285 2.34 -10.58 -5.31
C LEU A 285 3.31 -9.86 -4.36
N THR A 286 2.81 -9.56 -3.17
CA THR A 286 3.54 -8.84 -2.12
C THR A 286 3.45 -9.60 -0.80
N ALA A 287 4.46 -9.41 0.06
CA ALA A 287 4.47 -9.93 1.42
C ALA A 287 4.76 -8.75 2.38
N PRO A 288 3.80 -8.33 3.20
CA PRO A 288 2.41 -8.82 3.29
C PRO A 288 1.57 -8.49 2.05
N SER A 289 0.48 -9.22 1.84
CA SER A 289 -0.49 -8.95 0.75
C SER A 289 -1.06 -7.54 0.86
N VAL A 290 -1.41 -6.92 -0.28
CA VAL A 290 -2.14 -5.64 -0.30
C VAL A 290 -3.47 -5.73 0.44
N TRP A 291 -4.10 -6.89 0.42
CA TRP A 291 -5.38 -7.11 1.11
C TRP A 291 -5.14 -7.65 2.52
N LEU A 292 -5.94 -7.14 3.46
CA LEU A 292 -6.20 -7.78 4.74
C LEU A 292 -7.67 -8.19 4.72
N LEU A 293 -7.92 -9.50 4.84
CA LEU A 293 -9.29 -9.99 5.02
C LEU A 293 -9.70 -9.69 6.44
N ALA A 294 -10.88 -9.11 6.61
CA ALA A 294 -11.49 -8.88 7.92
C ALA A 294 -12.99 -9.16 7.81
N ARG A 295 -13.57 -9.66 8.89
CA ARG A 295 -15.01 -9.65 9.09
C ARG A 295 -15.36 -8.52 10.04
N MET A 296 -16.40 -7.79 9.71
CA MET A 296 -16.97 -6.75 10.56
C MET A 296 -18.45 -7.05 10.72
N ASP A 297 -18.95 -7.01 11.96
CA ASP A 297 -20.38 -7.05 12.21
C ASP A 297 -20.86 -5.58 12.29
N LEU A 298 -21.60 -5.15 11.27
CA LEU A 298 -22.19 -3.80 11.18
C LEU A 298 -23.69 -3.87 11.51
N ALA A 299 -24.27 -2.75 11.92
CA ALA A 299 -25.68 -2.63 12.29
C ALA A 299 -26.64 -2.97 11.15
N GLU A 300 -26.24 -2.73 9.89
CA GLU A 300 -27.02 -3.06 8.70
C GLU A 300 -26.85 -4.52 8.22
N GLY A 301 -25.95 -5.30 8.82
CA GLY A 301 -25.68 -6.71 8.47
C GLY A 301 -24.46 -6.90 7.57
#